data_AF-A0A3E0X0I5-F1
#
_entry.id   AF-A0A3E0X0I5-F1
#
_cell.length_a   1.000
_cell.length_b   1.000
_cell.length_c   1.000
_cell.angle_alpha   90.00
_cell.angle_beta   90.00
_cell.angle_gamma   90.00
#
_symmetry.space_group_name_H-M   'P 1'
#
loop_
_entity.id
_entity.type
_entity.pdbx_description
1 polymer ?
#
loop_
_entity_poly.entity_id
_entity_poly.type
_entity_poly.pdbx_seq_one_letter_code
_entity_poly.pdbx_strand_id
1 'polypeptide(L)'
;MTYRVINGRWRRAPLLAVSLSLLALPLSGCNSSSSSSSNPEALTGTFIDSAVSGLNYKGTDTAAGVTDEWGQFNYFSGETITFAIGDLTLGSAQGAPVLTPLSVTSGAESAEDRRVSNKLILLQTLDADGDLNNGIQITDAIRAKVSANAGDINFDQPTSDFRSSLEPLVESLEAVGAFSDPDPRPRAIRTAADALEHFARSTSERIVVETTGGKLRGFEADENTWQFLGIPYAQPPLGDLRWRPPVAAQPWPGVRDAVAWSDQAAQIPALQRYGEGGMSEDSLYLNITAPKDAADLPVMVWFHGGGFTALTSNTKPFNNPKALASKGVVQVSVNHRLGLFGYIAHPDLSAESGYGGSGNYGQMDLIMALEWVQDNIAAFGGNPDNVTIFGESGGGRKVLSLMASPEAAGLFHQAISQSGTLFPDTRSLAAAEEIGEALQNNLGAASLDEMRQRSWTEIVAAGVMLTPYTNVDNYYLPDTERVSFESGNQNDVPFMFVINTNDTPDPIDTVRDVFPWMADHSVSDHFATLFSHQPRVGENSAWRPITAPSWPMCSICWRALFRTTKWAWLSILPPGSYWRSRMPTVTSSQATRSPLTT
;
A
#
# COMPACT_ATOMS: atom_id res chain seq x y z
N MET A 1 1.09 -25.59 -33.72
CA MET A 1 -0.39 -25.58 -33.71
C MET A 1 -0.82 -24.12 -33.75
N THR A 2 -1.37 -23.70 -34.87
CA THR A 2 -1.72 -22.32 -35.20
C THR A 2 -3.06 -21.96 -34.57
N TYR A 3 -3.10 -20.97 -33.67
CA TYR A 3 -4.35 -20.38 -33.19
C TYR A 3 -4.71 -19.14 -34.02
N ARG A 4 -5.87 -19.21 -34.67
CA ARG A 4 -6.52 -18.15 -35.44
C ARG A 4 -7.32 -17.25 -34.51
N VAL A 5 -7.12 -15.95 -34.69
CA VAL A 5 -7.96 -14.84 -34.20
C VAL A 5 -9.36 -14.94 -34.82
N ILE A 6 -10.42 -14.81 -34.01
CA ILE A 6 -11.78 -14.57 -34.50
C ILE A 6 -12.41 -13.42 -33.69
N ASN A 7 -12.65 -12.32 -34.38
CA ASN A 7 -13.51 -11.20 -33.99
C ASN A 7 -14.99 -11.60 -34.02
N GLY A 8 -15.76 -11.24 -32.98
CA GLY A 8 -17.20 -11.48 -32.91
C GLY A 8 -17.96 -10.28 -32.31
N ARG A 9 -18.51 -9.43 -33.18
CA ARG A 9 -19.47 -8.36 -32.87
C ARG A 9 -20.80 -8.95 -32.37
N TRP A 10 -21.29 -8.49 -31.22
CA TRP A 10 -22.64 -8.80 -30.74
C TRP A 10 -23.65 -7.72 -31.15
N ARG A 11 -24.70 -8.13 -31.89
CA ARG A 11 -25.87 -7.32 -32.24
C ARG A 11 -26.99 -7.57 -31.22
N ARG A 12 -27.63 -6.47 -30.78
CA ARG A 12 -28.86 -6.45 -29.96
C ARG A 12 -30.10 -6.84 -30.78
N ALA A 13 -31.04 -7.54 -30.15
CA ALA A 13 -32.47 -7.63 -30.51
C ALA A 13 -33.31 -8.12 -29.29
N PRO A 14 -34.63 -7.88 -29.23
CA PRO A 14 -35.29 -7.36 -28.01
C PRO A 14 -36.31 -8.28 -27.31
N LEU A 15 -36.65 -7.87 -26.07
CA LEU A 15 -37.92 -7.92 -25.32
C LEU A 15 -38.91 -9.09 -25.56
N LEU A 16 -39.20 -9.82 -24.47
CA LEU A 16 -40.52 -10.42 -24.25
C LEU A 16 -41.00 -10.16 -22.81
N ALA A 17 -42.15 -9.48 -22.72
CA ALA A 17 -42.90 -9.25 -21.49
C ALA A 17 -43.72 -10.50 -21.14
N VAL A 18 -43.77 -10.89 -19.86
CA VAL A 18 -44.73 -11.86 -19.35
C VAL A 18 -45.50 -11.24 -18.18
N SER A 19 -46.81 -11.30 -18.33
CA SER A 19 -47.88 -10.63 -17.60
C SER A 19 -48.20 -11.26 -16.24
N LEU A 20 -48.51 -10.38 -15.28
CA LEU A 20 -49.18 -10.66 -14.01
C LEU A 20 -50.46 -11.50 -14.19
N SER A 21 -50.64 -12.50 -13.33
CA SER A 21 -51.93 -13.17 -13.12
C SER A 21 -52.24 -13.17 -11.62
N LEU A 22 -53.14 -12.29 -11.22
CA LEU A 22 -53.80 -12.27 -9.91
C LEU A 22 -54.79 -13.45 -9.82
N LEU A 23 -54.64 -14.28 -8.79
CA LEU A 23 -55.65 -15.26 -8.37
C LEU A 23 -55.98 -15.02 -6.91
N ALA A 24 -57.18 -14.50 -6.67
CA ALA A 24 -57.84 -14.43 -5.38
C ALA A 24 -58.70 -15.69 -5.17
N LEU A 25 -58.87 -16.08 -3.90
CA LEU A 25 -59.99 -16.79 -3.24
C LEU A 25 -59.46 -17.77 -2.15
N PRO A 26 -60.24 -18.14 -1.11
CA PRO A 26 -61.04 -17.33 -0.19
C PRO A 26 -60.63 -17.56 1.29
N LEU A 27 -60.99 -16.62 2.16
CA LEU A 27 -60.93 -16.76 3.62
C LEU A 27 -61.84 -17.90 4.08
N SER A 28 -61.27 -18.88 4.79
CA SER A 28 -62.01 -19.83 5.62
C SER A 28 -61.39 -19.85 7.02
N GLY A 29 -62.12 -19.27 7.97
CA GLY A 29 -61.79 -19.33 9.38
C GLY A 29 -62.05 -20.72 9.93
N CYS A 30 -60.99 -21.38 10.41
CA CYS A 30 -61.09 -22.44 11.39
C CYS A 30 -60.42 -21.97 12.68
N ASN A 31 -61.26 -21.68 13.66
CA ASN A 31 -60.88 -21.45 15.05
C ASN A 31 -60.44 -22.80 15.64
N SER A 32 -59.15 -23.09 15.64
CA SER A 32 -58.55 -24.17 16.42
C SER A 32 -57.57 -23.56 17.41
N SER A 33 -57.92 -23.62 18.69
CA SER A 33 -57.04 -23.34 19.82
C SER A 33 -55.87 -24.32 19.83
N SER A 34 -54.78 -23.95 19.16
CA SER A 34 -53.46 -24.56 19.36
C SER A 34 -52.68 -23.69 20.33
N SER A 35 -52.32 -24.25 21.47
CA SER A 35 -51.28 -23.71 22.34
C SER A 35 -50.00 -23.54 21.53
N SER A 36 -49.73 -22.32 21.07
CA SER A 36 -48.44 -21.97 20.49
C SER A 36 -47.43 -21.94 21.64
N SER A 37 -46.76 -23.05 21.90
CA SER A 37 -45.38 -22.97 22.35
C SER A 37 -44.61 -22.33 21.20
N SER A 38 -44.55 -21.01 21.20
CA SER A 38 -43.61 -20.28 20.34
C SER A 38 -42.23 -20.73 20.81
N ASN A 39 -41.64 -21.72 20.13
CA ASN A 39 -40.20 -21.89 20.24
C ASN A 39 -39.60 -20.52 19.91
N PRO A 40 -38.78 -19.95 20.80
CA PRO A 40 -38.18 -18.65 20.53
C PRO A 40 -37.48 -18.73 19.17
N GLU A 41 -37.69 -17.74 18.32
CA GLU A 41 -37.08 -17.71 16.99
C GLU A 41 -35.57 -17.49 17.16
N ALA A 42 -34.76 -18.34 16.53
CA ALA A 42 -33.32 -18.17 16.51
C ALA A 42 -32.98 -16.97 15.63
N LEU A 43 -32.28 -16.00 16.22
CA LEU A 43 -31.74 -14.81 15.60
C LEU A 43 -30.27 -15.07 15.20
N THR A 44 -29.77 -14.25 14.27
CA THR A 44 -28.36 -14.27 13.85
C THR A 44 -27.71 -12.95 14.22
N GLY A 45 -26.55 -13.03 14.87
CA GLY A 45 -25.69 -11.89 15.17
C GLY A 45 -24.31 -12.07 14.58
N THR A 46 -23.48 -11.02 14.61
CA THR A 46 -22.09 -11.06 14.14
C THR A 46 -21.13 -10.60 15.22
N PHE A 47 -20.02 -11.32 15.41
CA PHE A 47 -18.93 -10.91 16.30
C PHE A 47 -17.88 -10.09 15.51
N ILE A 48 -17.62 -8.84 15.94
CA ILE A 48 -16.82 -7.86 15.18
C ILE A 48 -15.60 -7.33 15.97
N ASP A 49 -14.44 -7.53 15.35
CA ASP A 49 -13.14 -6.81 15.41
C ASP A 49 -12.52 -6.88 13.98
N SER A 50 -13.32 -6.53 12.97
CA SER A 50 -13.55 -7.31 11.72
C SER A 50 -14.33 -8.61 11.99
N ALA A 51 -15.06 -9.14 11.01
CA ALA A 51 -15.81 -10.39 11.22
C ALA A 51 -14.86 -11.50 11.74
N VAL A 52 -15.14 -12.07 12.92
CA VAL A 52 -14.24 -13.09 13.51
C VAL A 52 -14.82 -14.48 13.29
N SER A 53 -14.21 -15.24 12.38
CA SER A 53 -14.56 -16.63 12.12
C SER A 53 -13.83 -17.58 13.08
N GLY A 54 -14.41 -18.73 13.36
CA GLY A 54 -13.74 -19.77 14.15
C GLY A 54 -13.81 -19.61 15.67
N LEU A 55 -14.56 -18.63 16.19
CA LEU A 55 -14.81 -18.46 17.63
C LEU A 55 -15.85 -19.45 18.14
N ASN A 56 -15.58 -20.10 19.27
CA ASN A 56 -16.61 -20.85 19.96
C ASN A 56 -17.65 -19.89 20.54
N TYR A 57 -18.92 -20.25 20.42
CA TYR A 57 -19.99 -19.57 21.14
C TYR A 57 -20.95 -20.59 21.78
N LYS A 58 -21.56 -20.20 22.89
CA LYS A 58 -22.61 -20.97 23.55
C LYS A 58 -23.56 -20.03 24.29
N GLY A 59 -24.86 -20.23 24.10
CA GLY A 59 -25.90 -19.51 24.82
C GLY A 59 -26.38 -20.25 26.07
N THR A 60 -27.25 -19.60 26.84
CA THR A 60 -27.99 -20.28 27.91
C THR A 60 -28.96 -21.30 27.33
N ASP A 61 -29.54 -20.99 26.17
CA ASP A 61 -30.49 -21.83 25.43
C ASP A 61 -29.91 -22.25 24.06
N THR A 62 -29.02 -21.46 23.48
CA THR A 62 -28.32 -21.81 22.24
C THR A 62 -27.22 -22.86 22.46
N ALA A 63 -27.26 -23.92 21.64
CA ALA A 63 -26.25 -24.97 21.62
C ALA A 63 -24.85 -24.42 21.29
N ALA A 64 -23.82 -25.13 21.72
CA ALA A 64 -22.45 -24.76 21.40
C ALA A 64 -22.21 -24.82 19.89
N GLY A 65 -21.56 -23.79 19.35
CA GLY A 65 -21.24 -23.66 17.93
C GLY A 65 -19.92 -22.94 17.72
N VAL A 66 -19.61 -22.68 16.44
CA VAL A 66 -18.45 -21.90 16.01
C VAL A 66 -18.94 -20.84 15.03
N THR A 67 -18.42 -19.61 15.12
CA THR A 67 -18.77 -18.55 14.16
C THR A 67 -18.35 -18.92 12.75
N ASP A 68 -19.19 -18.60 11.76
CA ASP A 68 -18.90 -18.89 10.35
C ASP A 68 -17.87 -17.92 9.74
N GLU A 69 -17.60 -18.05 8.44
CA GLU A 69 -16.66 -17.20 7.69
C GLU A 69 -17.00 -15.69 7.74
N TRP A 70 -18.26 -15.35 8.04
CA TRP A 70 -18.75 -13.98 8.19
C TRP A 70 -18.85 -13.54 9.66
N GLY A 71 -18.31 -14.34 10.58
CA GLY A 71 -18.37 -14.10 12.03
C GLY A 71 -19.77 -14.26 12.62
N GLN A 72 -20.68 -14.93 11.92
CA GLN A 72 -22.07 -15.06 12.36
C GLN A 72 -22.26 -16.15 13.41
N PHE A 73 -23.14 -15.90 14.36
CA PHE A 73 -23.57 -16.84 15.40
C PHE A 73 -25.08 -16.79 15.58
N ASN A 74 -25.66 -17.88 16.07
CA ASN A 74 -27.09 -17.93 16.40
C ASN A 74 -27.32 -17.58 17.87
N TYR A 75 -28.46 -16.98 18.18
CA TYR A 75 -28.91 -16.70 19.54
C TYR A 75 -30.43 -16.56 19.65
N PHE A 76 -30.99 -16.65 20.85
CA PHE A 76 -32.38 -16.37 21.18
C PHE A 76 -32.49 -15.03 21.91
N SER A 77 -33.62 -14.35 21.69
CA SER A 77 -33.86 -13.05 22.32
C SER A 77 -33.80 -13.14 23.85
N GLY A 78 -33.01 -12.26 24.47
CA GLY A 78 -32.89 -12.18 25.92
C GLY A 78 -31.85 -13.12 26.55
N GLU A 79 -31.26 -14.03 25.78
CA GLU A 79 -30.26 -14.97 26.30
C GLU A 79 -28.87 -14.35 26.45
N THR A 80 -28.01 -14.98 27.25
CA THR A 80 -26.59 -14.60 27.38
C THR A 80 -25.74 -15.54 26.53
N ILE A 81 -24.92 -14.97 25.64
CA ILE A 81 -23.96 -15.71 24.80
C ILE A 81 -22.56 -15.53 25.37
N THR A 82 -21.84 -16.64 25.52
CA THR A 82 -20.41 -16.67 25.88
C THR A 82 -19.57 -17.01 24.67
N PHE A 83 -18.49 -16.26 24.46
CA PHE A 83 -17.51 -16.48 23.39
C PHE A 83 -16.18 -16.98 23.95
N ALA A 84 -15.51 -17.85 23.20
CA ALA A 84 -14.22 -18.43 23.55
C ALA A 84 -13.37 -18.79 22.32
N ILE A 85 -12.07 -18.98 22.54
CA ILE A 85 -11.16 -19.63 21.59
C ILE A 85 -10.68 -20.93 22.24
N GLY A 86 -11.32 -22.04 21.89
CA GLY A 86 -11.14 -23.31 22.59
C GLY A 86 -11.55 -23.15 24.06
N ASP A 87 -10.62 -23.47 24.96
CA ASP A 87 -10.81 -23.34 26.41
C ASP A 87 -10.62 -21.90 26.94
N LEU A 88 -10.12 -20.97 26.12
CA LEU A 88 -9.92 -19.57 26.52
C LEU A 88 -11.22 -18.76 26.39
N THR A 89 -11.86 -18.43 27.50
CA THR A 89 -13.06 -17.58 27.51
C THR A 89 -12.73 -16.12 27.21
N LEU A 90 -13.38 -15.54 26.19
CA LEU A 90 -13.25 -14.11 25.85
C LEU A 90 -14.22 -13.25 26.68
N GLY A 91 -15.39 -13.78 27.00
CA GLY A 91 -16.41 -13.09 27.79
C GLY A 91 -17.83 -13.44 27.37
N SER A 92 -18.80 -12.74 27.94
CA SER A 92 -20.22 -12.99 27.67
C SER A 92 -21.01 -11.68 27.61
N ALA A 93 -22.07 -11.66 26.81
CA ALA A 93 -22.99 -10.53 26.68
C ALA A 93 -24.42 -11.02 26.42
N GLN A 94 -25.41 -10.14 26.59
CA GLN A 94 -26.75 -10.40 26.08
C GLN A 94 -26.72 -10.51 24.56
N GLY A 95 -27.40 -11.51 23.98
CA GLY A 95 -27.46 -11.71 22.54
C GLY A 95 -27.95 -10.46 21.80
N ALA A 96 -27.21 -10.04 20.78
CA ALA A 96 -27.47 -8.84 19.99
C ALA A 96 -27.03 -9.04 18.53
N PRO A 97 -27.56 -8.22 17.59
CA PRO A 97 -27.17 -8.30 16.17
C PRO A 97 -25.66 -8.10 15.93
N VAL A 98 -25.02 -7.31 16.80
CA VAL A 98 -23.56 -7.08 16.78
C VAL A 98 -23.04 -7.24 18.20
N LEU A 99 -22.03 -8.09 18.36
CA LEU A 99 -21.22 -8.21 19.57
C LEU A 99 -19.76 -7.97 19.22
N THR A 100 -18.99 -7.48 20.18
CA THR A 100 -17.59 -7.11 20.01
C THR A 100 -16.78 -7.52 21.24
N PRO A 101 -15.44 -7.52 21.17
CA PRO A 101 -14.60 -7.68 22.36
C PRO A 101 -14.93 -6.70 23.48
N LEU A 102 -15.38 -5.49 23.15
CA LEU A 102 -15.89 -4.51 24.12
C LEU A 102 -17.18 -5.02 24.78
N SER A 103 -18.21 -5.37 23.98
CA SER A 103 -19.53 -5.72 24.53
C SER A 103 -19.52 -6.97 25.40
N VAL A 104 -18.62 -7.92 25.15
CA VAL A 104 -18.49 -9.16 25.95
C VAL A 104 -17.61 -9.00 27.19
N THR A 105 -16.99 -7.82 27.37
CA THR A 105 -16.14 -7.53 28.53
C THR A 105 -16.96 -6.86 29.62
N SER A 106 -17.29 -7.62 30.67
CA SER A 106 -18.08 -7.13 31.79
C SER A 106 -17.47 -5.87 32.44
N GLY A 107 -18.28 -4.80 32.49
CA GLY A 107 -17.92 -3.51 33.10
C GLY A 107 -16.95 -2.65 32.30
N ALA A 108 -16.60 -3.01 31.06
CA ALA A 108 -15.81 -2.14 30.19
C ALA A 108 -16.72 -1.08 29.53
N GLU A 109 -16.32 0.18 29.61
CA GLU A 109 -17.05 1.31 28.99
C GLU A 109 -16.43 1.76 27.66
N SER A 110 -15.17 1.36 27.39
CA SER A 110 -14.45 1.76 26.20
C SER A 110 -13.42 0.71 25.77
N ALA A 111 -12.97 0.79 24.52
CA ALA A 111 -11.97 -0.14 23.96
C ALA A 111 -10.60 -0.02 24.64
N GLU A 112 -10.32 1.15 25.23
CA GLU A 112 -9.11 1.43 26.01
C GLU A 112 -9.09 0.72 27.37
N ASP A 113 -10.19 0.09 27.80
CA ASP A 113 -10.13 -0.88 28.90
C ASP A 113 -9.10 -1.95 28.53
N ARG A 114 -8.09 -2.14 29.41
CA ARG A 114 -6.97 -3.06 29.17
C ARG A 114 -7.43 -4.46 28.75
N ARG A 115 -8.55 -4.94 29.30
CA ARG A 115 -9.07 -6.30 29.05
C ARG A 115 -9.62 -6.40 27.64
N VAL A 116 -10.22 -5.30 27.15
CA VAL A 116 -10.68 -5.19 25.77
C VAL A 116 -9.47 -5.07 24.85
N SER A 117 -8.55 -4.13 25.13
CA SER A 117 -7.33 -3.95 24.34
C SER A 117 -6.51 -5.24 24.19
N ASN A 118 -6.34 -6.01 25.27
CA ASN A 118 -5.63 -7.29 25.23
C ASN A 118 -6.38 -8.35 24.38
N LYS A 119 -7.72 -8.36 24.37
CA LYS A 119 -8.51 -9.24 23.47
C LYS A 119 -8.34 -8.86 22.01
N LEU A 120 -8.34 -7.56 21.70
CA LEU A 120 -8.10 -7.04 20.35
C LEU A 120 -6.70 -7.44 19.86
N ILE A 121 -5.68 -7.24 20.71
CA ILE A 121 -4.30 -7.67 20.41
C ILE A 121 -4.25 -9.16 20.10
N LEU A 122 -4.90 -9.99 20.92
CA LEU A 122 -4.93 -11.44 20.71
C LEU A 122 -5.58 -11.80 19.36
N LEU A 123 -6.82 -11.37 19.15
CA LEU A 123 -7.59 -11.72 17.95
C LEU A 123 -6.87 -11.32 16.67
N GLN A 124 -6.40 -10.08 16.60
CA GLN A 124 -5.71 -9.57 15.41
C GLN A 124 -4.29 -10.13 15.22
N THR A 125 -3.65 -10.65 16.26
CA THR A 125 -2.35 -11.35 16.15
C THR A 125 -2.54 -12.79 15.68
N LEU A 126 -3.67 -13.41 16.04
CA LEU A 126 -4.00 -14.79 15.71
C LEU A 126 -4.62 -14.97 14.33
N ASP A 127 -4.88 -13.89 13.60
CA ASP A 127 -5.41 -13.95 12.25
C ASP A 127 -4.50 -14.78 11.33
N ALA A 128 -5.07 -15.75 10.63
CA ALA A 128 -4.31 -16.80 9.97
C ALA A 128 -3.44 -16.27 8.82
N ASP A 129 -4.00 -15.42 7.97
CA ASP A 129 -3.29 -14.84 6.82
C ASP A 129 -2.83 -13.40 7.07
N GLY A 130 -3.14 -12.84 8.24
CA GLY A 130 -2.79 -11.47 8.62
C GLY A 130 -3.53 -10.37 7.86
N ASP A 131 -4.49 -10.72 6.99
CA ASP A 131 -5.30 -9.79 6.22
C ASP A 131 -6.63 -9.48 6.91
N LEU A 132 -6.60 -8.55 7.86
CA LEU A 132 -7.78 -8.15 8.64
C LEU A 132 -8.94 -7.57 7.80
N ASN A 133 -8.75 -7.33 6.50
CA ASN A 133 -9.79 -6.89 5.56
C ASN A 133 -10.66 -8.03 5.02
N ASN A 134 -10.25 -9.29 5.19
CA ASN A 134 -11.07 -10.46 4.84
C ASN A 134 -11.72 -11.15 6.07
N GLY A 135 -11.58 -10.54 7.26
CA GLY A 135 -12.03 -11.08 8.53
C GLY A 135 -10.85 -11.58 9.37
N ILE A 136 -11.09 -11.89 10.64
CA ILE A 136 -10.12 -12.57 11.50
C ILE A 136 -10.41 -14.06 11.42
N GLN A 137 -9.41 -14.84 11.02
CA GLN A 137 -9.54 -16.28 10.76
C GLN A 137 -8.92 -17.12 11.86
N ILE A 138 -9.74 -17.56 12.83
CA ILE A 138 -9.28 -18.45 13.91
C ILE A 138 -9.42 -19.91 13.45
N THR A 139 -8.40 -20.43 12.78
CA THR A 139 -8.40 -21.83 12.29
C THR A 139 -8.43 -22.85 13.42
N ASP A 140 -8.77 -24.11 13.09
CA ASP A 140 -8.75 -25.21 14.05
C ASP A 140 -7.36 -25.39 14.70
N ALA A 141 -6.29 -25.20 13.95
CA ALA A 141 -4.92 -25.29 14.44
C ALA A 141 -4.61 -24.16 15.44
N ILE A 142 -4.99 -22.93 15.11
CA ILE A 142 -4.86 -21.77 15.99
C ILE A 142 -5.66 -22.00 17.28
N ARG A 143 -6.93 -22.38 17.14
CA ARG A 143 -7.82 -22.61 18.27
C ARG A 143 -7.32 -23.70 19.20
N ALA A 144 -6.81 -24.82 18.67
CA ALA A 144 -6.26 -25.91 19.48
C ALA A 144 -5.02 -25.46 20.27
N LYS A 145 -4.15 -24.66 19.66
CA LYS A 145 -2.96 -24.10 20.33
C LYS A 145 -3.33 -23.09 21.41
N VAL A 146 -4.30 -22.22 21.15
CA VAL A 146 -4.82 -21.28 22.17
C VAL A 146 -5.45 -22.05 23.33
N SER A 147 -6.24 -23.09 23.05
CA SER A 147 -6.83 -23.98 24.06
C SER A 147 -5.77 -24.57 24.99
N ALA A 148 -4.69 -25.11 24.41
CA ALA A 148 -3.59 -25.72 25.16
C ALA A 148 -2.82 -24.73 26.06
N ASN A 149 -2.87 -23.44 25.75
CA ASN A 149 -2.20 -22.36 26.49
C ASN A 149 -3.20 -21.45 27.23
N ALA A 150 -4.48 -21.81 27.31
CA ALA A 150 -5.53 -20.93 27.84
C ALA A 150 -5.27 -20.50 29.30
N GLY A 151 -4.63 -21.37 30.09
CA GLY A 151 -4.28 -21.08 31.48
C GLY A 151 -3.19 -20.00 31.66
N ASP A 152 -2.40 -19.74 30.62
CA ASP A 152 -1.30 -18.77 30.64
C ASP A 152 -1.71 -17.40 30.08
N ILE A 153 -2.89 -17.29 29.47
CA ILE A 153 -3.39 -16.06 28.85
C ILE A 153 -4.30 -15.32 29.84
N ASN A 154 -3.80 -14.19 30.36
CA ASN A 154 -4.52 -13.36 31.33
C ASN A 154 -4.85 -11.98 30.75
N PHE A 155 -6.12 -11.68 30.45
CA PHE A 155 -6.53 -10.38 29.91
C PHE A 155 -6.45 -9.21 30.90
N ASP A 156 -6.39 -9.46 32.21
CA ASP A 156 -6.39 -8.41 33.24
C ASP A 156 -5.00 -7.79 33.48
N GLN A 157 -3.94 -8.43 32.98
CA GLN A 157 -2.57 -7.99 33.17
C GLN A 157 -2.25 -6.70 32.37
N PRO A 158 -1.20 -5.94 32.75
CA PRO A 158 -0.77 -4.78 32.00
C PRO A 158 -0.50 -5.14 30.52
N THR A 159 -0.87 -4.27 29.59
CA THR A 159 -0.81 -4.58 28.15
C THR A 159 0.60 -4.87 27.63
N SER A 160 1.64 -4.26 28.22
CA SER A 160 3.03 -4.62 27.92
C SER A 160 3.33 -6.08 28.27
N ASP A 161 2.91 -6.50 29.46
CA ASP A 161 3.17 -7.82 30.01
C ASP A 161 2.34 -8.86 29.26
N PHE A 162 1.10 -8.49 28.88
CA PHE A 162 0.25 -9.30 28.01
C PHE A 162 0.93 -9.62 26.69
N ARG A 163 1.46 -8.60 26.00
CA ARG A 163 2.15 -8.81 24.72
C ARG A 163 3.36 -9.73 24.88
N SER A 164 4.20 -9.52 25.89
CA SER A 164 5.33 -10.41 26.14
C SER A 164 4.89 -11.84 26.47
N SER A 165 3.77 -12.02 27.19
CA SER A 165 3.24 -13.35 27.51
C SER A 165 2.71 -14.12 26.29
N LEU A 166 2.41 -13.44 25.18
CA LEU A 166 1.97 -14.09 23.95
C LEU A 166 3.12 -14.65 23.09
N GLU A 167 4.37 -14.24 23.33
CA GLU A 167 5.52 -14.66 22.53
C GLU A 167 5.64 -16.19 22.41
N PRO A 168 5.56 -16.99 23.50
CA PRO A 168 5.67 -18.44 23.39
C PRO A 168 4.51 -19.08 22.60
N LEU A 169 3.29 -18.52 22.71
CA LEU A 169 2.14 -19.00 21.95
C LEU A 169 2.36 -18.78 20.45
N VAL A 170 2.75 -17.56 20.07
CA VAL A 170 3.00 -17.19 18.67
C VAL A 170 4.15 -18.02 18.09
N GLU A 171 5.26 -18.18 18.80
CA GLU A 171 6.35 -19.08 18.39
C GLU A 171 5.86 -20.52 18.18
N SER A 172 4.97 -21.01 19.05
CA SER A 172 4.42 -22.36 18.93
C SER A 172 3.44 -22.54 17.76
N LEU A 173 2.77 -21.46 17.33
CA LEU A 173 1.88 -21.40 16.17
C LEU A 173 2.71 -21.39 14.88
N GLU A 174 3.77 -20.59 14.84
CA GLU A 174 4.75 -20.57 13.76
C GLU A 174 5.40 -21.93 13.55
N ALA A 175 5.85 -22.57 14.62
CA ALA A 175 6.51 -23.87 14.57
C ALA A 175 5.64 -25.00 13.97
N VAL A 176 4.32 -24.84 13.98
CA VAL A 176 3.38 -25.80 13.37
C VAL A 176 2.78 -25.32 12.04
N GLY A 177 3.24 -24.17 11.52
CA GLY A 177 2.73 -23.57 10.28
C GLY A 177 1.26 -23.18 10.37
N ALA A 178 0.83 -22.63 11.52
CA ALA A 178 -0.57 -22.24 11.73
C ALA A 178 -0.96 -20.95 10.97
N PHE A 179 0.01 -20.10 10.63
CA PHE A 179 -0.18 -18.91 9.82
C PHE A 179 0.05 -19.24 8.34
N SER A 180 -0.77 -18.62 7.48
CA SER A 180 -0.75 -18.76 6.02
C SER A 180 -0.36 -17.47 5.31
N ASP A 181 0.10 -16.45 6.04
CA ASP A 181 0.52 -15.19 5.45
C ASP A 181 1.82 -15.35 4.63
N PRO A 182 2.01 -14.53 3.58
CA PRO A 182 3.14 -14.66 2.68
C PRO A 182 4.45 -14.02 3.19
N ASP A 183 4.48 -13.41 4.38
CA ASP A 183 5.70 -12.82 4.94
C ASP A 183 6.57 -13.92 5.59
N PRO A 184 7.80 -14.18 5.11
CA PRO A 184 8.70 -15.18 5.68
C PRO A 184 9.26 -14.79 7.07
N ARG A 185 8.96 -13.60 7.59
CA ARG A 185 9.43 -13.16 8.92
C ARG A 185 8.48 -13.66 10.01
N PRO A 186 8.95 -13.85 11.25
CA PRO A 186 8.07 -14.24 12.35
C PRO A 186 6.92 -13.26 12.56
N ARG A 187 5.71 -13.79 12.82
CA ARG A 187 4.51 -13.04 13.16
C ARG A 187 4.79 -12.05 14.28
N ALA A 188 4.60 -10.76 13.97
CA ALA A 188 4.67 -9.72 14.97
C ALA A 188 3.38 -9.65 15.79
N ILE A 189 3.51 -9.64 17.12
CA ILE A 189 2.39 -9.40 18.02
C ILE A 189 1.92 -7.95 17.88
N ARG A 190 0.63 -7.75 17.58
CA ARG A 190 0.02 -6.45 17.36
C ARG A 190 0.27 -5.50 18.53
N THR A 191 0.50 -4.22 18.22
CA THR A 191 0.57 -3.19 19.27
C THR A 191 -0.82 -2.84 19.76
N ALA A 192 -0.91 -2.31 20.98
CA ALA A 192 -2.18 -1.81 21.50
C ALA A 192 -2.75 -0.67 20.64
N ALA A 193 -1.87 0.20 20.14
CA ALA A 193 -2.27 1.33 19.29
C ALA A 193 -2.88 0.83 17.97
N ASP A 194 -2.21 -0.10 17.29
CA ASP A 194 -2.72 -0.66 16.02
C ASP A 194 -4.04 -1.39 16.24
N ALA A 195 -4.13 -2.17 17.32
CA ALA A 195 -5.31 -2.96 17.63
C ALA A 195 -6.53 -2.10 17.93
N LEU A 196 -6.35 -1.04 18.71
CA LEU A 196 -7.41 -0.06 19.00
C LEU A 196 -7.81 0.71 17.74
N GLU A 197 -6.86 1.10 16.90
CA GLU A 197 -7.15 1.85 15.69
C GLU A 197 -7.89 1.00 14.64
N HIS A 198 -7.52 -0.28 14.49
CA HIS A 198 -8.28 -1.22 13.66
C HIS A 198 -9.71 -1.38 14.18
N PHE A 199 -9.87 -1.60 15.49
CA PHE A 199 -11.18 -1.75 16.11
C PHE A 199 -12.06 -0.51 15.95
N ALA A 200 -11.49 0.69 16.11
CA ALA A 200 -12.20 1.94 15.89
C ALA A 200 -12.70 2.08 14.44
N ARG A 201 -11.90 1.68 13.45
CA ARG A 201 -12.29 1.70 12.02
C ARG A 201 -13.34 0.64 11.68
N SER A 202 -13.22 -0.57 12.24
CA SER A 202 -14.16 -1.66 11.96
C SER A 202 -15.55 -1.44 12.56
N THR A 203 -15.63 -0.64 13.63
CA THR A 203 -16.88 -0.34 14.38
C THR A 203 -17.45 1.05 14.13
N SER A 204 -16.81 1.91 13.32
CA SER A 204 -17.37 3.20 12.92
C SER A 204 -18.52 3.06 11.91
N GLU A 205 -19.13 4.18 11.50
CA GLU A 205 -20.12 4.17 10.43
C GLU A 205 -19.51 3.57 9.15
N ARG A 206 -20.28 2.71 8.45
CA ARG A 206 -19.78 1.93 7.32
C ARG A 206 -20.54 2.27 6.05
N ILE A 207 -19.84 2.25 4.91
CA ILE A 207 -20.44 2.39 3.58
C ILE A 207 -19.99 1.22 2.70
N VAL A 208 -20.90 0.71 1.87
CA VAL A 208 -20.60 -0.33 0.89
C VAL A 208 -20.63 0.27 -0.51
N VAL A 209 -19.58 0.00 -1.28
CA VAL A 209 -19.47 0.36 -2.71
C VAL A 209 -19.25 -0.91 -3.54
N GLU A 210 -19.68 -0.88 -4.79
CA GLU A 210 -19.54 -2.00 -5.72
C GLU A 210 -18.47 -1.68 -6.76
N THR A 211 -17.50 -2.58 -6.90
CA THR A 211 -16.37 -2.48 -7.84
C THR A 211 -16.37 -3.71 -8.76
N THR A 212 -15.55 -3.70 -9.82
CA THR A 212 -15.36 -4.85 -10.71
C THR A 212 -14.81 -6.08 -9.99
N GLY A 213 -14.08 -5.89 -8.88
CA GLY A 213 -13.56 -6.96 -8.02
C GLY A 213 -14.55 -7.48 -6.97
N GLY A 214 -15.67 -6.79 -6.74
CA GLY A 214 -16.67 -7.15 -5.72
C GLY A 214 -17.05 -5.97 -4.83
N LYS A 215 -17.79 -6.26 -3.74
CA LYS A 215 -18.23 -5.25 -2.80
C LYS A 215 -17.13 -4.93 -1.79
N LEU A 216 -16.90 -3.64 -1.57
CA LEU A 216 -15.98 -3.11 -0.56
C LEU A 216 -16.77 -2.39 0.52
N ARG A 217 -16.39 -2.58 1.78
CA ARG A 217 -16.97 -1.87 2.93
C ARG A 217 -15.95 -0.96 3.58
N GLY A 218 -16.03 0.32 3.25
CA GLY A 218 -15.23 1.38 3.86
C GLY A 218 -15.75 1.80 5.23
N PHE A 219 -15.13 2.81 5.80
CA PHE A 219 -15.44 3.33 7.13
C PHE A 219 -15.40 4.86 7.16
N GLU A 220 -16.12 5.46 8.10
CA GLU A 220 -16.04 6.89 8.36
C GLU A 220 -14.68 7.23 8.98
N ALA A 221 -13.88 8.03 8.27
CA ALA A 221 -12.60 8.52 8.77
C ALA A 221 -12.77 9.83 9.58
N ASP A 222 -13.73 10.67 9.16
CA ASP A 222 -14.28 11.79 9.93
C ASP A 222 -15.70 12.13 9.44
N GLU A 223 -16.33 13.14 10.07
CA GLU A 223 -17.72 13.56 9.79
C GLU A 223 -18.04 13.78 8.30
N ASN A 224 -17.04 14.12 7.47
CA ASN A 224 -17.23 14.48 6.07
C ASN A 224 -16.53 13.53 5.09
N THR A 225 -15.83 12.49 5.56
CA THR A 225 -14.95 11.68 4.71
C THR A 225 -15.11 10.18 4.92
N TRP A 226 -15.28 9.45 3.82
CA TRP A 226 -15.12 7.99 3.75
C TRP A 226 -13.67 7.61 3.45
N GLN A 227 -13.22 6.51 4.04
CA GLN A 227 -11.93 5.91 3.73
C GLN A 227 -12.06 4.41 3.49
N PHE A 228 -11.22 3.93 2.56
CA PHE A 228 -11.09 2.53 2.18
C PHE A 228 -9.59 2.22 2.10
N LEU A 229 -9.13 1.28 2.91
CA LEU A 229 -7.72 0.90 3.01
C LEU A 229 -7.50 -0.53 2.50
N GLY A 230 -6.35 -0.77 1.88
CA GLY A 230 -5.91 -2.12 1.49
C GLY A 230 -6.78 -2.78 0.41
N ILE A 231 -7.17 -2.01 -0.63
CA ILE A 231 -7.94 -2.53 -1.76
C ILE A 231 -6.98 -3.18 -2.77
N PRO A 232 -7.12 -4.50 -3.07
CA PRO A 232 -6.25 -5.15 -4.06
C PRO A 232 -6.61 -4.68 -5.47
N TYR A 233 -5.62 -4.18 -6.22
CA TYR A 233 -5.78 -3.88 -7.65
C TYR A 233 -5.15 -4.96 -8.54
N ALA A 234 -4.22 -5.75 -7.99
CA ALA A 234 -3.57 -6.87 -8.68
C ALA A 234 -3.47 -8.10 -7.78
N GLN A 235 -3.20 -9.25 -8.37
CA GLN A 235 -2.82 -10.45 -7.64
C GLN A 235 -1.46 -10.27 -6.96
N PRO A 236 -1.25 -10.89 -5.79
CA PRO A 236 0.05 -10.89 -5.12
C PRO A 236 1.16 -11.39 -6.07
N PRO A 237 2.26 -10.64 -6.27
CA PRO A 237 3.32 -11.00 -7.20
C PRO A 237 4.28 -12.06 -6.60
N LEU A 238 3.71 -13.13 -6.06
CA LEU A 238 4.39 -14.21 -5.36
C LEU A 238 4.73 -15.37 -6.30
N GLY A 239 5.75 -16.17 -5.94
CA GLY A 239 6.12 -17.38 -6.67
C GLY A 239 6.36 -17.11 -8.16
N ASP A 240 5.60 -17.77 -9.03
CA ASP A 240 5.73 -17.62 -10.49
C ASP A 240 5.39 -16.21 -10.98
N LEU A 241 4.57 -15.44 -10.24
CA LEU A 241 4.26 -14.04 -10.56
C LEU A 241 5.38 -13.07 -10.15
N ARG A 242 6.39 -13.54 -9.39
CA ARG A 242 7.57 -12.74 -9.10
C ARG A 242 8.32 -12.42 -10.39
N TRP A 243 8.62 -11.13 -10.56
CA TRP A 243 9.25 -10.56 -11.76
C TRP A 243 8.48 -10.84 -13.05
N ARG A 244 7.15 -10.71 -12.99
CA ARG A 244 6.27 -10.66 -14.16
C ARG A 244 5.42 -9.38 -14.15
N PRO A 245 4.87 -8.95 -15.30
CA PRO A 245 3.82 -7.93 -15.33
C PRO A 245 2.69 -8.27 -14.34
N PRO A 246 2.09 -7.28 -13.67
CA PRO A 246 0.98 -7.52 -12.73
C PRO A 246 -0.19 -8.18 -13.45
N VAL A 247 -0.93 -8.99 -12.70
CA VAL A 247 -2.18 -9.61 -13.17
C VAL A 247 -3.30 -9.02 -12.34
N ALA A 248 -4.42 -8.63 -12.97
CA ALA A 248 -5.57 -8.08 -12.27
C ALA A 248 -6.02 -8.98 -11.09
N ALA A 249 -6.44 -8.33 -10.00
CA ALA A 249 -6.93 -9.02 -8.81
C ALA A 249 -8.13 -9.92 -9.16
N GLN A 250 -8.21 -11.08 -8.51
CA GLN A 250 -9.38 -11.95 -8.65
C GLN A 250 -10.57 -11.34 -7.89
N PRO A 251 -11.80 -11.43 -8.44
CA PRO A 251 -12.98 -11.05 -7.69
C PRO A 251 -13.15 -11.87 -6.41
N TRP A 252 -13.63 -11.25 -5.34
CA TRP A 252 -13.92 -11.93 -4.08
C TRP A 252 -15.43 -12.11 -3.84
N PRO A 253 -15.84 -13.17 -3.12
CA PRO A 253 -17.24 -13.33 -2.73
C PRO A 253 -17.63 -12.35 -1.62
N GLY A 254 -18.93 -12.10 -1.49
CA GLY A 254 -19.48 -11.31 -0.38
C GLY A 254 -19.02 -9.86 -0.35
N VAL A 255 -18.61 -9.40 0.83
CA VAL A 255 -18.17 -8.02 1.07
C VAL A 255 -16.81 -8.05 1.75
N ARG A 256 -15.80 -7.43 1.14
CA ARG A 256 -14.46 -7.28 1.71
C ARG A 256 -14.41 -5.99 2.52
N ASP A 257 -13.88 -6.04 3.73
CA ASP A 257 -13.64 -4.85 4.53
C ASP A 257 -12.46 -4.05 3.96
N ALA A 258 -12.49 -2.74 4.12
CA ALA A 258 -11.40 -1.85 3.70
C ALA A 258 -11.01 -0.95 4.86
N VAL A 259 -10.72 -1.56 6.01
CA VAL A 259 -10.47 -0.90 7.31
C VAL A 259 -9.03 -1.04 7.78
N ALA A 260 -8.29 -2.02 7.27
CA ALA A 260 -6.90 -2.29 7.61
C ALA A 260 -5.95 -1.88 6.48
N TRP A 261 -4.75 -1.46 6.87
CA TRP A 261 -3.66 -1.24 5.92
C TRP A 261 -3.20 -2.56 5.34
N SER A 262 -2.90 -2.59 4.04
CA SER A 262 -2.15 -3.70 3.46
C SER A 262 -0.70 -3.72 3.98
N ASP A 263 0.04 -4.73 3.58
CA ASP A 263 1.49 -4.70 3.71
C ASP A 263 2.14 -3.68 2.78
N GLN A 264 3.28 -3.17 3.23
CA GLN A 264 4.20 -2.37 2.44
C GLN A 264 4.98 -3.28 1.49
N ALA A 265 5.38 -2.77 0.32
CA ALA A 265 6.20 -3.54 -0.61
C ALA A 265 7.55 -3.93 0.00
N ALA A 266 7.95 -5.18 -0.25
CA ALA A 266 9.23 -5.75 0.16
C ALA A 266 10.40 -4.81 -0.19
N GLN A 267 11.13 -4.40 0.85
CA GLN A 267 12.24 -3.45 0.79
C GLN A 267 13.13 -3.66 2.02
N ILE A 268 14.05 -2.74 2.30
CA ILE A 268 14.89 -2.84 3.52
C ILE A 268 13.99 -2.93 4.77
N PRO A 269 14.07 -4.01 5.58
CA PRO A 269 13.14 -4.22 6.70
C PRO A 269 13.12 -3.09 7.73
N ALA A 270 14.25 -2.41 7.94
CA ALA A 270 14.36 -1.27 8.85
C ALA A 270 13.49 -0.06 8.44
N LEU A 271 12.94 -0.05 7.23
CA LEU A 271 12.04 1.00 6.73
C LEU A 271 10.57 0.76 7.07
N GLN A 272 10.17 -0.45 7.50
CA GLN A 272 8.77 -0.75 7.84
C GLN A 272 8.18 0.26 8.83
N ARG A 273 9.00 0.74 9.78
CA ARG A 273 8.61 1.74 10.78
C ARG A 273 8.15 3.10 10.23
N TYR A 274 8.33 3.36 8.94
CA TYR A 274 7.92 4.62 8.30
C TYR A 274 6.54 4.55 7.67
N GLY A 275 5.88 3.40 7.75
CA GLY A 275 4.51 3.21 7.31
C GLY A 275 3.73 2.32 8.25
N GLU A 276 2.48 2.14 7.89
CA GLU A 276 1.51 1.27 8.56
C GLU A 276 1.52 -0.13 7.90
N GLY A 277 0.98 -1.12 8.60
CA GLY A 277 0.92 -2.50 8.11
C GLY A 277 2.27 -3.25 8.21
N GLY A 278 2.31 -4.47 7.68
CA GLY A 278 3.50 -5.29 7.59
C GLY A 278 4.37 -4.92 6.38
N MET A 279 5.22 -5.85 5.96
CA MET A 279 6.04 -5.69 4.76
C MET A 279 6.19 -7.05 4.08
N SER A 280 5.74 -7.12 2.83
CA SER A 280 5.66 -8.37 2.07
C SER A 280 5.78 -8.09 0.58
N GLU A 281 5.99 -9.14 -0.22
CA GLU A 281 5.83 -9.05 -1.66
C GLU A 281 4.35 -8.90 -2.06
N ASP A 282 3.44 -9.47 -1.26
CA ASP A 282 2.00 -9.21 -1.37
C ASP A 282 1.69 -7.77 -0.95
N SER A 283 1.77 -6.85 -1.90
CA SER A 283 1.78 -5.41 -1.63
C SER A 283 1.09 -4.57 -2.71
N LEU A 284 0.40 -5.20 -3.66
CA LEU A 284 -0.26 -4.52 -4.78
C LEU A 284 -1.67 -4.05 -4.41
N TYR A 285 -1.69 -3.08 -3.50
CA TYR A 285 -2.91 -2.49 -2.95
C TYR A 285 -2.93 -0.97 -3.11
N LEU A 286 -4.14 -0.41 -3.13
CA LEU A 286 -4.39 1.02 -3.07
C LEU A 286 -5.34 1.38 -1.93
N ASN A 287 -5.33 2.65 -1.57
CA ASN A 287 -6.22 3.24 -0.56
C ASN A 287 -6.99 4.40 -1.19
N ILE A 288 -8.23 4.63 -0.73
CA ILE A 288 -9.10 5.71 -1.21
C ILE A 288 -9.59 6.53 -0.03
N THR A 289 -9.53 7.86 -0.17
CA THR A 289 -10.12 8.83 0.76
C THR A 289 -11.00 9.77 -0.04
N ALA A 290 -12.29 9.83 0.28
CA ALA A 290 -13.31 10.52 -0.52
C ALA A 290 -14.31 11.28 0.37
N PRO A 291 -14.76 12.48 -0.02
CA PRO A 291 -15.89 13.16 0.63
C PRO A 291 -17.14 12.29 0.68
N LYS A 292 -17.94 12.39 1.75
CA LYS A 292 -19.21 11.63 1.86
C LYS A 292 -20.23 12.00 0.77
N ASP A 293 -20.18 13.24 0.30
CA ASP A 293 -21.04 13.79 -0.76
C ASP A 293 -20.35 13.80 -2.14
N ALA A 294 -19.27 13.03 -2.31
CA ALA A 294 -18.55 12.94 -3.56
C ALA A 294 -19.47 12.53 -4.73
N ALA A 295 -19.49 13.36 -5.76
CA ALA A 295 -20.18 13.09 -7.01
C ALA A 295 -19.41 13.76 -8.14
N ASP A 296 -18.91 12.95 -9.08
CA ASP A 296 -18.18 13.41 -10.26
C ASP A 296 -16.97 14.33 -9.94
N LEU A 297 -16.27 14.04 -8.83
CA LEU A 297 -15.14 14.85 -8.36
C LEU A 297 -13.83 14.52 -9.08
N PRO A 298 -12.90 15.47 -9.23
CA PRO A 298 -11.54 15.20 -9.69
C PRO A 298 -10.86 14.11 -8.84
N VAL A 299 -10.08 13.26 -9.50
CA VAL A 299 -9.35 12.17 -8.86
C VAL A 299 -7.86 12.51 -8.83
N MET A 300 -7.21 12.38 -7.67
CA MET A 300 -5.76 12.55 -7.54
C MET A 300 -5.10 11.24 -7.08
N VAL A 301 -4.22 10.69 -7.91
CA VAL A 301 -3.54 9.40 -7.65
C VAL A 301 -2.08 9.65 -7.24
N TRP A 302 -1.77 9.31 -5.99
CA TRP A 302 -0.49 9.55 -5.34
C TRP A 302 0.50 8.40 -5.53
N PHE A 303 1.70 8.74 -5.98
CA PHE A 303 2.86 7.87 -6.04
C PHE A 303 3.93 8.32 -5.05
N HIS A 304 4.20 7.47 -4.06
CA HIS A 304 5.17 7.79 -3.01
C HIS A 304 6.63 7.86 -3.53
N GLY A 305 7.46 8.61 -2.80
CA GLY A 305 8.89 8.79 -3.04
C GLY A 305 9.74 7.55 -2.73
N GLY A 306 11.02 7.77 -2.41
CA GLY A 306 11.96 6.70 -2.03
C GLY A 306 12.77 6.11 -3.19
N GLY A 307 13.00 6.88 -4.26
CA GLY A 307 13.98 6.54 -5.30
C GLY A 307 13.80 5.17 -5.94
N PHE A 308 12.55 4.72 -6.13
CA PHE A 308 12.15 3.40 -6.64
C PHE A 308 12.38 2.22 -5.71
N THR A 309 13.11 2.39 -4.61
CA THR A 309 13.61 1.28 -3.78
C THR A 309 12.98 1.21 -2.38
N ALA A 310 12.30 2.26 -1.95
CA ALA A 310 11.92 2.45 -0.56
C ALA A 310 10.60 3.24 -0.37
N LEU A 311 10.16 3.30 0.89
CA LEU A 311 8.96 3.98 1.39
C LEU A 311 7.66 3.28 0.96
N THR A 312 6.53 3.90 1.30
CA THR A 312 5.19 3.35 1.07
C THR A 312 4.15 4.46 1.01
N SER A 313 3.01 4.18 0.37
CA SER A 313 1.80 5.00 0.45
C SER A 313 0.97 4.74 1.72
N ASN A 314 1.30 3.69 2.49
CA ASN A 314 0.61 3.35 3.74
C ASN A 314 1.06 4.27 4.88
N THR A 315 0.72 5.55 4.78
CA THR A 315 1.00 6.52 5.84
C THR A 315 -0.24 7.37 6.10
N LYS A 316 -0.49 7.68 7.38
CA LYS A 316 -1.58 8.58 7.77
C LYS A 316 -1.46 9.97 7.12
N PRO A 317 -0.27 10.58 6.99
CA PRO A 317 -0.13 11.86 6.29
C PRO A 317 -0.55 11.82 4.83
N PHE A 318 -0.22 10.76 4.09
CA PHE A 318 -0.62 10.63 2.68
C PHE A 318 -2.07 10.17 2.49
N ASN A 319 -2.77 9.79 3.56
CA ASN A 319 -4.19 9.40 3.51
C ASN A 319 -5.01 10.21 4.53
N ASN A 320 -4.64 11.47 4.72
CA ASN A 320 -5.28 12.33 5.71
C ASN A 320 -6.66 12.80 5.20
N PRO A 321 -7.78 12.45 5.88
CA PRO A 321 -9.12 12.87 5.44
C PRO A 321 -9.30 14.39 5.42
N LYS A 322 -8.50 15.12 6.21
CA LYS A 322 -8.53 16.59 6.30
C LYS A 322 -7.63 17.29 5.28
N ALA A 323 -7.02 16.55 4.35
CA ALA A 323 -6.15 17.09 3.30
C ALA A 323 -6.91 17.28 1.98
N LEU A 324 -6.58 16.50 0.93
CA LEU A 324 -7.16 16.69 -0.40
C LEU A 324 -8.66 16.39 -0.44
N ALA A 325 -9.13 15.37 0.28
CA ALA A 325 -10.55 15.05 0.35
C ALA A 325 -11.39 16.25 0.83
N SER A 326 -10.95 16.95 1.88
CA SER A 326 -11.60 18.19 2.36
C SER A 326 -11.64 19.35 1.33
N LYS A 327 -10.98 19.19 0.18
CA LYS A 327 -10.94 20.16 -0.93
C LYS A 327 -11.76 19.71 -2.15
N GLY A 328 -12.59 18.68 -2.01
CA GLY A 328 -13.45 18.19 -3.09
C GLY A 328 -12.70 17.33 -4.10
N VAL A 329 -11.82 16.46 -3.62
CA VAL A 329 -11.03 15.52 -4.43
C VAL A 329 -11.22 14.10 -3.92
N VAL A 330 -11.37 13.14 -4.82
CA VAL A 330 -11.19 11.73 -4.46
C VAL A 330 -9.71 11.39 -4.55
N GLN A 331 -9.09 11.11 -3.41
CA GLN A 331 -7.66 10.81 -3.35
C GLN A 331 -7.43 9.30 -3.36
N VAL A 332 -6.54 8.84 -4.24
CA VAL A 332 -6.06 7.46 -4.30
C VAL A 332 -4.57 7.44 -3.93
N SER A 333 -4.14 6.52 -3.07
CA SER A 333 -2.71 6.28 -2.79
C SER A 333 -2.35 4.83 -3.11
N VAL A 334 -1.20 4.62 -3.75
CA VAL A 334 -0.86 3.31 -4.36
C VAL A 334 0.43 2.74 -3.78
N ASN A 335 0.40 1.50 -3.32
CA ASN A 335 1.59 0.68 -3.13
C ASN A 335 1.86 -0.14 -4.40
N HIS A 336 3.14 -0.36 -4.70
CA HIS A 336 3.62 -1.07 -5.90
C HIS A 336 4.98 -1.70 -5.60
N ARG A 337 5.44 -2.63 -6.43
CA ARG A 337 6.77 -3.25 -6.23
C ARG A 337 7.89 -2.22 -6.33
N LEU A 338 8.90 -2.40 -5.49
CA LEU A 338 10.07 -1.53 -5.36
C LEU A 338 11.36 -2.30 -5.61
N GLY A 339 12.44 -1.56 -5.85
CA GLY A 339 13.81 -2.06 -5.93
C GLY A 339 13.94 -3.31 -6.81
N LEU A 340 14.53 -4.36 -6.25
CA LEU A 340 14.81 -5.62 -6.96
C LEU A 340 13.55 -6.37 -7.37
N PHE A 341 12.41 -6.12 -6.74
CA PHE A 341 11.14 -6.75 -7.08
C PHE A 341 10.43 -6.03 -8.22
N GLY A 342 10.57 -4.69 -8.26
CA GLY A 342 9.89 -3.85 -9.25
C GLY A 342 10.72 -3.55 -10.51
N TYR A 343 12.04 -3.60 -10.46
CA TYR A 343 12.87 -2.94 -11.48
C TYR A 343 14.06 -3.79 -11.97
N ILE A 344 14.12 -5.07 -11.62
CA ILE A 344 15.18 -5.94 -12.12
C ILE A 344 14.87 -6.42 -13.54
N ALA A 345 15.87 -6.38 -14.41
CA ALA A 345 15.88 -7.07 -15.69
C ALA A 345 16.89 -8.21 -15.63
N HIS A 346 16.67 -9.27 -16.40
CA HIS A 346 17.57 -10.42 -16.49
C HIS A 346 17.42 -11.08 -17.87
N PRO A 347 18.47 -11.64 -18.49
CA PRO A 347 18.35 -12.26 -19.82
C PRO A 347 17.26 -13.34 -19.90
N ASP A 348 17.16 -14.21 -18.88
CA ASP A 348 16.11 -15.22 -18.82
C ASP A 348 14.70 -14.61 -18.65
N LEU A 349 14.57 -13.49 -17.92
CA LEU A 349 13.29 -12.77 -17.82
C LEU A 349 12.91 -12.16 -19.17
N SER A 350 13.89 -11.59 -19.89
CA SER A 350 13.69 -11.04 -21.23
C SER A 350 13.31 -12.12 -22.25
N ALA A 351 13.83 -13.34 -22.10
CA ALA A 351 13.45 -14.48 -22.90
C ALA A 351 12.03 -15.00 -22.57
N GLU A 352 11.63 -14.98 -21.30
CA GLU A 352 10.30 -15.41 -20.84
C GLU A 352 9.18 -14.42 -21.21
N SER A 353 9.48 -13.13 -21.35
CA SER A 353 8.47 -12.08 -21.44
C SER A 353 7.69 -12.03 -22.76
N GLY A 354 8.27 -12.54 -23.84
CA GLY A 354 7.68 -12.54 -25.17
C GLY A 354 7.79 -11.21 -25.94
N TYR A 355 8.26 -10.13 -25.31
CA TYR A 355 8.52 -8.84 -25.96
C TYR A 355 10.02 -8.49 -26.09
N GLY A 356 10.91 -9.41 -25.69
CA GLY A 356 12.35 -9.24 -25.87
C GLY A 356 12.97 -8.21 -24.91
N GLY A 357 12.41 -8.11 -23.70
CA GLY A 357 12.95 -7.29 -22.62
C GLY A 357 12.31 -7.64 -21.28
N SER A 358 12.81 -7.03 -20.21
CA SER A 358 12.32 -7.23 -18.84
C SER A 358 12.63 -6.01 -17.98
N GLY A 359 12.09 -5.98 -16.76
CA GLY A 359 12.18 -4.83 -15.86
C GLY A 359 10.87 -4.05 -15.79
N ASN A 360 10.94 -2.85 -15.19
CA ASN A 360 9.82 -1.91 -15.07
C ASN A 360 8.51 -2.44 -14.44
N TYR A 361 8.50 -3.63 -13.83
CA TYR A 361 7.31 -4.22 -13.21
C TYR A 361 6.62 -3.30 -12.19
N GLY A 362 7.39 -2.51 -11.42
CA GLY A 362 6.85 -1.53 -10.47
C GLY A 362 6.13 -0.36 -11.15
N GLN A 363 6.42 -0.06 -12.42
CA GLN A 363 5.65 0.91 -13.21
C GLN A 363 4.43 0.26 -13.86
N MET A 364 4.57 -0.98 -14.32
CA MET A 364 3.43 -1.77 -14.80
C MET A 364 2.39 -1.95 -13.68
N ASP A 365 2.82 -2.08 -12.43
CA ASP A 365 1.95 -2.05 -11.25
C ASP A 365 1.15 -0.74 -11.16
N LEU A 366 1.78 0.41 -11.42
CA LEU A 366 1.09 1.70 -11.44
C LEU A 366 0.12 1.82 -12.61
N ILE A 367 0.43 1.24 -13.78
CA ILE A 367 -0.51 1.13 -14.90
C ILE A 367 -1.74 0.33 -14.46
N MET A 368 -1.57 -0.86 -13.89
CA MET A 368 -2.68 -1.69 -13.40
C MET A 368 -3.52 -0.97 -12.33
N ALA A 369 -2.86 -0.20 -11.45
CA ALA A 369 -3.58 0.62 -10.48
C ALA A 369 -4.40 1.75 -11.15
N LEU A 370 -3.88 2.37 -12.21
CA LEU A 370 -4.61 3.39 -12.97
C LEU A 370 -5.75 2.79 -13.80
N GLU A 371 -5.58 1.60 -14.39
CA GLU A 371 -6.65 0.83 -15.02
C GLU A 371 -7.76 0.51 -14.00
N TRP A 372 -7.38 0.07 -12.80
CA TRP A 372 -8.34 -0.12 -11.71
C TRP A 372 -9.08 1.18 -11.36
N VAL A 373 -8.39 2.33 -11.32
CA VAL A 373 -9.01 3.63 -11.09
C VAL A 373 -10.03 3.96 -12.19
N GLN A 374 -9.66 3.78 -13.46
CA GLN A 374 -10.56 3.99 -14.60
C GLN A 374 -11.85 3.16 -14.47
N ASP A 375 -11.72 1.89 -14.08
CA ASP A 375 -12.85 0.97 -13.99
C ASP A 375 -13.75 1.20 -12.76
N ASN A 376 -13.20 1.74 -11.66
CA ASN A 376 -13.86 1.65 -10.35
C ASN A 376 -14.09 2.98 -9.63
N ILE A 377 -13.36 4.06 -9.95
CA ILE A 377 -13.34 5.25 -9.10
C ILE A 377 -14.69 5.99 -9.06
N ALA A 378 -15.54 5.79 -10.07
CA ALA A 378 -16.91 6.29 -10.11
C ALA A 378 -17.76 5.78 -8.93
N ALA A 379 -17.52 4.56 -8.44
CA ALA A 379 -18.22 4.02 -7.28
C ALA A 379 -17.91 4.77 -5.97
N PHE A 380 -16.83 5.55 -5.97
CA PHE A 380 -16.38 6.38 -4.84
C PHE A 380 -16.69 7.87 -5.06
N GLY A 381 -17.46 8.20 -6.11
CA GLY A 381 -17.81 9.58 -6.47
C GLY A 381 -16.72 10.33 -7.25
N GLY A 382 -15.67 9.64 -7.72
CA GLY A 382 -14.63 10.22 -8.55
C GLY A 382 -14.96 10.17 -10.05
N ASN A 383 -14.39 11.09 -10.81
CA ASN A 383 -14.53 11.16 -12.26
C ASN A 383 -13.32 10.47 -12.95
N PRO A 384 -13.51 9.32 -13.63
CA PRO A 384 -12.43 8.63 -14.34
C PRO A 384 -11.85 9.44 -15.53
N ASP A 385 -12.64 10.36 -16.09
CA ASP A 385 -12.22 11.28 -17.17
C ASP A 385 -11.50 12.54 -16.65
N ASN A 386 -11.20 12.62 -15.35
CA ASN A 386 -10.53 13.75 -14.70
C ASN A 386 -9.54 13.29 -13.62
N VAL A 387 -8.54 12.51 -14.07
CA VAL A 387 -7.52 11.91 -13.21
C VAL A 387 -6.20 12.70 -13.30
N THR A 388 -5.72 13.19 -12.15
CA THR A 388 -4.38 13.76 -11.99
C THR A 388 -3.45 12.74 -11.32
N ILE A 389 -2.34 12.37 -11.96
CA ILE A 389 -1.26 11.63 -11.30
C ILE A 389 -0.27 12.59 -10.63
N PHE A 390 0.19 12.27 -9.43
CA PHE A 390 1.18 13.09 -8.74
C PHE A 390 2.10 12.31 -7.82
N GLY A 391 3.33 12.81 -7.63
CA GLY A 391 4.32 12.14 -6.79
C GLY A 391 5.49 13.03 -6.38
N GLU A 392 6.20 12.65 -5.32
CA GLU A 392 7.38 13.36 -4.81
C GLU A 392 8.68 12.55 -4.97
N SER A 393 9.79 13.22 -5.28
CA SER A 393 11.12 12.62 -5.45
C SER A 393 11.09 11.45 -6.46
N GLY A 394 11.36 10.23 -5.99
CA GLY A 394 11.20 9.01 -6.80
C GLY A 394 9.78 8.83 -7.35
N GLY A 395 8.76 9.25 -6.61
CA GLY A 395 7.37 9.31 -7.07
C GLY A 395 7.17 10.35 -8.16
N GLY A 396 7.85 11.50 -8.06
CA GLY A 396 7.90 12.49 -9.14
C GLY A 396 8.55 11.94 -10.41
N ARG A 397 9.62 11.13 -10.28
CA ARG A 397 10.22 10.40 -11.41
C ARG A 397 9.29 9.30 -11.95
N LYS A 398 8.47 8.65 -11.11
CA LYS A 398 7.44 7.69 -11.56
C LYS A 398 6.40 8.38 -12.45
N VAL A 399 5.93 9.57 -12.06
CA VAL A 399 5.05 10.40 -12.91
C VAL A 399 5.67 10.67 -14.28
N LEU A 400 6.95 11.09 -14.32
CA LEU A 400 7.64 11.35 -15.59
C LEU A 400 7.77 10.10 -16.45
N SER A 401 8.02 8.95 -15.83
CA SER A 401 8.11 7.67 -16.54
C SER A 401 6.78 7.24 -17.15
N LEU A 402 5.67 7.40 -16.41
CA LEU A 402 4.32 7.14 -16.93
C LEU A 402 3.95 8.09 -18.07
N MET A 403 4.36 9.38 -17.97
CA MET A 403 4.22 10.30 -19.09
C MET A 403 5.01 9.84 -20.33
N ALA A 404 6.17 9.23 -20.15
CA ALA A 404 6.99 8.75 -21.27
C ALA A 404 6.52 7.42 -21.89
N SER A 405 5.67 6.64 -21.19
CA SER A 405 5.26 5.30 -21.60
C SER A 405 4.00 5.31 -22.47
N PRO A 406 3.99 4.65 -23.64
CA PRO A 406 2.77 4.50 -24.45
C PRO A 406 1.70 3.66 -23.76
N GLU A 407 2.08 2.74 -22.86
CA GLU A 407 1.15 1.87 -22.15
C GLU A 407 0.29 2.62 -21.11
N ALA A 408 0.69 3.85 -20.74
CA ALA A 408 -0.09 4.70 -19.82
C ALA A 408 -1.07 5.65 -20.54
N ALA A 409 -1.15 5.59 -21.87
CA ALA A 409 -1.94 6.52 -22.67
C ALA A 409 -3.44 6.45 -22.34
N GLY A 410 -4.03 7.60 -22.05
CA GLY A 410 -5.46 7.74 -21.73
C GLY A 410 -5.85 7.35 -20.30
N LEU A 411 -4.91 6.89 -19.46
CA LEU A 411 -5.20 6.51 -18.07
C LEU A 411 -5.21 7.71 -17.10
N PHE A 412 -4.64 8.83 -17.51
CA PHE A 412 -4.61 10.08 -16.74
C PHE A 412 -4.73 11.30 -17.66
N HIS A 413 -5.12 12.42 -17.07
CA HIS A 413 -5.54 13.64 -17.76
C HIS A 413 -4.66 14.84 -17.40
N GLN A 414 -3.96 14.77 -16.26
CA GLN A 414 -3.07 15.80 -15.73
C GLN A 414 -1.93 15.14 -14.95
N ALA A 415 -0.78 15.80 -14.85
CA ALA A 415 0.38 15.27 -14.14
C ALA A 415 1.09 16.32 -13.28
N ILE A 416 1.52 15.93 -12.07
CA ILE A 416 2.31 16.77 -11.16
C ILE A 416 3.56 16.01 -10.70
N SER A 417 4.74 16.51 -11.03
CA SER A 417 6.01 15.96 -10.55
C SER A 417 6.66 16.90 -9.54
N GLN A 418 6.76 16.45 -8.28
CA GLN A 418 7.34 17.23 -7.18
C GLN A 418 8.76 16.72 -6.91
N SER A 419 9.77 17.54 -7.21
CA SER A 419 11.19 17.24 -7.02
C SER A 419 11.63 15.94 -7.72
N GLY A 420 10.96 15.57 -8.81
CA GLY A 420 11.35 14.46 -9.68
C GLY A 420 12.53 14.84 -10.56
N THR A 421 13.29 13.84 -11.01
CA THR A 421 14.42 14.06 -11.93
C THR A 421 14.52 12.93 -12.94
N LEU A 422 14.96 13.23 -14.16
CA LEU A 422 15.35 12.24 -15.17
C LEU A 422 16.84 11.92 -15.11
N PHE A 423 17.59 12.39 -14.11
CA PHE A 423 19.02 12.12 -13.99
C PHE A 423 19.32 11.04 -12.94
N PRO A 424 20.14 10.01 -13.26
CA PRO A 424 20.56 9.63 -14.62
C PRO A 424 19.36 9.18 -15.46
N ASP A 425 19.46 9.30 -16.79
CA ASP A 425 18.41 8.92 -17.75
C ASP A 425 18.09 7.41 -17.67
N THR A 426 17.06 6.95 -18.38
CA THR A 426 16.65 5.55 -18.35
C THR A 426 17.75 4.62 -18.87
N ARG A 427 17.91 3.50 -18.17
CA ARG A 427 19.00 2.55 -18.40
C ARG A 427 18.76 1.76 -19.70
N SER A 428 19.81 1.33 -20.39
CA SER A 428 19.64 0.34 -21.47
C SER A 428 19.22 -1.02 -20.91
N LEU A 429 18.52 -1.84 -21.71
CA LEU A 429 18.17 -3.21 -21.31
C LEU A 429 19.40 -4.01 -20.83
N ALA A 430 20.48 -4.01 -21.62
CA ALA A 430 21.69 -4.76 -21.30
C ALA A 430 22.30 -4.35 -19.95
N ALA A 431 22.39 -3.05 -19.64
CA ALA A 431 22.90 -2.61 -18.35
C ALA A 431 21.94 -2.94 -17.19
N ALA A 432 20.63 -3.06 -17.45
CA ALA A 432 19.67 -3.51 -16.46
C ALA A 432 19.77 -5.03 -16.22
N GLU A 433 20.01 -5.80 -17.27
CA GLU A 433 20.24 -7.25 -17.23
C GLU A 433 21.51 -7.60 -16.43
N GLU A 434 22.58 -6.81 -16.55
CA GLU A 434 23.80 -6.95 -15.73
C GLU A 434 23.50 -6.87 -14.20
N ILE A 435 22.46 -6.12 -13.80
CA ILE A 435 22.03 -6.06 -12.38
C ILE A 435 21.30 -7.34 -11.99
N GLY A 436 20.48 -7.89 -12.88
CA GLY A 436 19.88 -9.21 -12.72
C GLY A 436 20.92 -10.29 -12.48
N GLU A 437 21.92 -10.35 -13.36
CA GLU A 437 23.02 -11.32 -13.27
C GLU A 437 23.84 -11.11 -11.98
N ALA A 438 24.08 -9.86 -11.59
CA ALA A 438 24.75 -9.55 -10.33
C ALA A 438 23.94 -10.03 -9.11
N LEU A 439 22.62 -9.87 -9.11
CA LEU A 439 21.77 -10.41 -8.04
C LEU A 439 21.83 -11.94 -8.03
N GLN A 440 21.71 -12.59 -9.20
CA GLN A 440 21.81 -14.04 -9.31
C GLN A 440 23.12 -14.56 -8.70
N ASN A 441 24.23 -13.93 -9.05
CA ASN A 441 25.55 -14.24 -8.52
C ASN A 441 25.63 -14.04 -6.99
N ASN A 442 25.09 -12.93 -6.47
CA ASN A 442 25.08 -12.66 -5.03
C ASN A 442 24.23 -13.66 -4.24
N LEU A 443 23.16 -14.18 -4.84
CA LEU A 443 22.32 -15.24 -4.26
C LEU A 443 22.96 -16.64 -4.37
N GLY A 444 23.99 -16.79 -5.19
CA GLY A 444 24.56 -18.10 -5.55
C GLY A 444 23.53 -19.02 -6.22
N ALA A 445 22.58 -18.45 -6.96
CA ALA A 445 21.50 -19.19 -7.62
C ALA A 445 21.94 -19.67 -9.01
N ALA A 446 21.68 -20.92 -9.34
CA ALA A 446 22.03 -21.52 -10.63
C ALA A 446 21.05 -21.15 -11.77
N SER A 447 19.86 -20.66 -11.43
CA SER A 447 18.81 -20.32 -12.40
C SER A 447 17.86 -19.25 -11.85
N LEU A 448 17.03 -18.70 -12.74
CA LEU A 448 15.93 -17.82 -12.37
C LEU A 448 14.91 -18.49 -11.43
N ASP A 449 14.65 -19.79 -11.60
CA ASP A 449 13.77 -20.55 -10.71
C ASP A 449 14.33 -20.61 -9.29
N GLU A 450 15.64 -20.84 -9.13
CA GLU A 450 16.27 -20.80 -7.81
C GLU A 450 16.24 -19.39 -7.20
N MET A 451 16.31 -18.33 -8.01
CA MET A 451 16.14 -16.96 -7.53
C MET A 451 14.70 -16.71 -7.04
N ARG A 452 13.68 -17.21 -7.76
CA ARG A 452 12.24 -17.10 -7.37
C ARG A 452 11.92 -17.86 -6.09
N GLN A 453 12.72 -18.86 -5.71
CA GLN A 453 12.53 -19.60 -4.45
C GLN A 453 13.12 -18.90 -3.23
N ARG A 454 13.96 -17.87 -3.40
CA ARG A 454 14.53 -17.12 -2.27
C ARG A 454 13.46 -16.31 -1.56
N SER A 455 13.59 -16.19 -0.24
CA SER A 455 12.75 -15.26 0.50
C SER A 455 13.04 -13.82 0.06
N TRP A 456 12.04 -12.94 0.19
CA TRP A 456 12.26 -11.54 -0.17
C TRP A 456 13.36 -10.89 0.69
N THR A 457 13.53 -11.33 1.94
CA THR A 457 14.56 -10.82 2.85
C THR A 457 15.97 -11.20 2.38
N GLU A 458 16.17 -12.42 1.88
CA GLU A 458 17.43 -12.86 1.25
C GLU A 458 17.75 -12.05 -0.01
N ILE A 459 16.74 -11.79 -0.85
CA ILE A 459 16.90 -10.97 -2.07
C ILE A 459 17.33 -9.54 -1.72
N VAL A 460 16.66 -8.92 -0.75
CA VAL A 460 17.01 -7.58 -0.26
C VAL A 460 18.43 -7.56 0.30
N ALA A 461 18.83 -8.57 1.07
CA ALA A 461 20.17 -8.67 1.62
C ALA A 461 21.25 -8.84 0.52
N ALA A 462 20.98 -9.68 -0.47
CA ALA A 462 21.90 -9.97 -1.58
C ALA A 462 22.06 -8.78 -2.53
N GLY A 463 21.04 -7.93 -2.69
CA GLY A 463 21.08 -6.80 -3.61
C GLY A 463 21.22 -5.42 -2.96
N VAL A 464 21.72 -5.34 -1.72
CA VAL A 464 21.82 -4.06 -0.96
C VAL A 464 22.60 -2.94 -1.69
N MET A 465 23.56 -3.30 -2.54
CA MET A 465 24.36 -2.36 -3.34
C MET A 465 23.82 -2.14 -4.76
N LEU A 466 22.79 -2.90 -5.16
CA LEU A 466 22.20 -2.83 -6.49
C LEU A 466 21.12 -1.74 -6.50
N THR A 467 21.13 -0.92 -7.54
CA THR A 467 20.19 0.20 -7.71
C THR A 467 19.43 0.05 -9.03
N PRO A 468 18.47 -0.89 -9.09
CA PRO A 468 17.58 -1.00 -10.23
C PRO A 468 16.60 0.19 -10.26
N TYR A 469 16.38 0.71 -11.46
CA TYR A 469 15.38 1.72 -11.79
C TYR A 469 14.98 1.48 -13.26
N THR A 470 14.17 2.36 -13.83
CA THR A 470 13.62 2.21 -15.18
C THR A 470 14.68 1.92 -16.26
N ASN A 471 14.34 1.00 -17.16
CA ASN A 471 15.15 0.64 -18.34
C ASN A 471 14.32 0.67 -19.63
N VAL A 472 14.98 0.85 -20.77
CA VAL A 472 14.37 0.60 -22.09
C VAL A 472 14.15 -0.91 -22.17
N ASP A 473 12.90 -1.37 -22.13
CA ASP A 473 12.52 -2.78 -22.07
C ASP A 473 11.78 -3.26 -23.32
N ASN A 474 11.64 -2.39 -24.33
CA ASN A 474 10.92 -2.67 -25.58
C ASN A 474 9.40 -2.86 -25.43
N TYR A 475 8.84 -2.59 -24.24
CA TYR A 475 7.40 -2.71 -24.00
C TYR A 475 6.86 -1.51 -23.20
N TYR A 476 7.13 -1.43 -21.90
CA TYR A 476 6.70 -0.27 -21.10
C TYR A 476 7.44 1.00 -21.52
N LEU A 477 8.76 0.92 -21.74
CA LEU A 477 9.58 2.00 -22.29
C LEU A 477 10.29 1.49 -23.55
N PRO A 478 9.77 1.82 -24.75
CA PRO A 478 10.41 1.47 -26.01
C PRO A 478 11.67 2.30 -26.30
N ASP A 479 11.77 3.49 -25.71
CA ASP A 479 12.90 4.42 -25.80
C ASP A 479 13.22 4.99 -24.41
N THR A 480 14.31 5.75 -24.29
CA THR A 480 14.56 6.47 -23.04
C THR A 480 13.49 7.54 -22.80
N GLU A 481 13.23 7.84 -21.54
CA GLU A 481 12.27 8.85 -21.12
C GLU A 481 12.62 10.21 -21.75
N ARG A 482 13.90 10.58 -21.76
CA ARG A 482 14.38 11.78 -22.45
C ARG A 482 14.02 11.81 -23.93
N VAL A 483 14.25 10.72 -24.66
CA VAL A 483 13.92 10.64 -26.09
C VAL A 483 12.42 10.78 -26.29
N SER A 484 11.60 10.15 -25.44
CA SER A 484 10.13 10.27 -25.50
C SER A 484 9.68 11.74 -25.41
N PHE A 485 10.22 12.49 -24.45
CA PHE A 485 9.89 13.91 -24.31
C PHE A 485 10.47 14.82 -25.40
N GLU A 486 11.73 14.63 -25.79
CA GLU A 486 12.39 15.47 -26.81
C GLU A 486 11.79 15.26 -28.21
N SER A 487 11.20 14.10 -28.47
CA SER A 487 10.53 13.77 -29.73
C SER A 487 9.04 14.12 -29.77
N GLY A 488 8.44 14.52 -28.64
CA GLY A 488 7.01 14.79 -28.54
C GLY A 488 6.14 13.53 -28.47
N ASN A 489 6.72 12.38 -28.13
CA ASN A 489 6.03 11.08 -28.03
C ASN A 489 5.48 10.79 -26.63
N GLN A 490 5.69 11.68 -25.66
CA GLN A 490 5.09 11.56 -24.34
C GLN A 490 3.56 11.67 -24.39
N ASN A 491 2.89 11.17 -23.34
CA ASN A 491 1.50 11.50 -23.04
C ASN A 491 1.36 13.00 -22.76
N ASP A 492 0.89 13.73 -23.77
CA ASP A 492 0.77 15.19 -23.76
C ASP A 492 -0.48 15.64 -22.98
N VAL A 493 -0.27 15.94 -21.70
CA VAL A 493 -1.31 16.41 -20.77
C VAL A 493 -0.84 17.67 -20.04
N PRO A 494 -1.75 18.49 -19.48
CA PRO A 494 -1.37 19.56 -18.56
C PRO A 494 -0.43 19.05 -17.46
N PHE A 495 0.75 19.65 -17.38
CA PHE A 495 1.84 19.20 -16.52
C PHE A 495 2.30 20.32 -15.58
N MET A 496 2.53 19.97 -14.32
CA MET A 496 3.11 20.86 -13.32
C MET A 496 4.39 20.23 -12.76
N PHE A 497 5.47 21.01 -12.75
CA PHE A 497 6.70 20.63 -12.06
C PHE A 497 7.02 21.55 -10.89
N VAL A 498 7.45 20.95 -9.79
CA VAL A 498 7.71 21.62 -8.52
C VAL A 498 9.10 21.25 -8.00
N ILE A 499 9.83 22.20 -7.39
CA ILE A 499 11.12 21.94 -6.73
C ILE A 499 11.28 22.85 -5.51
N ASN A 500 11.97 22.41 -4.45
CA ASN A 500 12.23 23.28 -3.29
C ASN A 500 13.53 24.06 -3.44
N THR A 501 13.65 25.20 -2.74
CA THR A 501 14.85 26.07 -2.79
C THR A 501 16.16 25.38 -2.41
N ASN A 502 16.10 24.30 -1.63
CA ASN A 502 17.28 23.59 -1.13
C ASN A 502 17.41 22.16 -1.69
N ASP A 503 16.64 21.79 -2.71
CA ASP A 503 16.77 20.48 -3.36
C ASP A 503 18.06 20.39 -4.20
N THR A 504 18.59 21.53 -4.65
CA THR A 504 19.90 21.64 -5.29
C THR A 504 20.48 23.03 -5.03
N PRO A 505 21.79 23.26 -5.29
CA PRO A 505 22.37 24.60 -5.20
C PRO A 505 21.70 25.63 -6.13
N ASP A 506 21.21 25.20 -7.29
CA ASP A 506 20.42 26.01 -8.22
C ASP A 506 19.20 25.23 -8.73
N PRO A 507 18.02 25.39 -8.09
CA PRO A 507 16.83 24.63 -8.44
C PRO A 507 16.24 25.03 -9.80
N ILE A 508 16.45 26.27 -10.25
CA ILE A 508 15.94 26.72 -11.55
C ILE A 508 16.74 26.06 -12.67
N ASP A 509 18.07 26.08 -12.57
CA ASP A 509 18.93 25.42 -13.55
C ASP A 509 18.74 23.90 -13.50
N THR A 510 18.49 23.32 -12.31
CA THR A 510 18.12 21.90 -12.20
C THR A 510 16.88 21.56 -13.02
N VAL A 511 15.84 22.39 -12.98
CA VAL A 511 14.65 22.17 -13.80
C VAL A 511 14.99 22.25 -15.29
N ARG A 512 15.78 23.24 -15.68
CA ARG A 512 16.22 23.38 -17.08
C ARG A 512 17.04 22.18 -17.55
N ASP A 513 17.82 21.57 -16.67
CA ASP A 513 18.55 20.34 -17.00
C ASP A 513 17.64 19.12 -17.13
N VAL A 514 16.55 19.07 -16.33
CA VAL A 514 15.55 18.00 -16.41
C VAL A 514 14.67 18.18 -17.66
N PHE A 515 14.30 19.41 -18.03
CA PHE A 515 13.40 19.73 -19.15
C PHE A 515 13.97 20.77 -20.12
N PRO A 516 15.17 20.57 -20.70
CA PRO A 516 15.81 21.58 -21.54
C PRO A 516 15.00 21.90 -22.79
N TRP A 517 14.29 20.91 -23.35
CA TRP A 517 13.47 21.06 -24.55
C TRP A 517 12.26 21.95 -24.36
N MET A 518 11.66 21.99 -23.16
CA MET A 518 10.50 22.84 -22.95
C MET A 518 10.93 24.31 -22.66
N ALA A 519 12.21 24.60 -22.41
CA ALA A 519 12.68 25.89 -21.89
C ALA A 519 12.41 27.06 -22.84
N ASP A 520 12.49 26.80 -24.15
CA ASP A 520 12.25 27.77 -25.22
C ASP A 520 10.74 27.98 -25.53
N HIS A 521 9.87 27.09 -25.03
CA HIS A 521 8.42 27.15 -25.24
C HIS A 521 7.67 27.94 -24.15
N SER A 522 8.38 28.59 -23.24
CA SER A 522 7.80 29.25 -22.06
C SER A 522 7.35 30.68 -22.34
N VAL A 523 6.03 30.89 -22.47
CA VAL A 523 5.35 32.20 -22.30
C VAL A 523 4.19 32.13 -21.28
N SER A 524 4.30 31.15 -20.34
CA SER A 524 3.35 30.64 -19.31
C SER A 524 2.53 29.41 -19.78
N ASP A 525 2.29 28.32 -19.02
CA ASP A 525 1.97 28.21 -17.58
C ASP A 525 2.62 27.01 -16.83
N HIS A 526 3.78 27.29 -16.25
CA HIS A 526 4.47 26.63 -15.11
C HIS A 526 5.34 25.38 -15.34
N PHE A 527 6.62 25.62 -15.08
CA PHE A 527 7.77 24.79 -15.43
C PHE A 527 8.63 24.45 -14.21
N ALA A 528 8.59 25.32 -13.20
CA ALA A 528 9.22 25.15 -11.90
C ALA A 528 8.44 26.04 -10.92
N THR A 529 7.73 25.44 -9.99
CA THR A 529 7.25 26.18 -8.82
C THR A 529 8.25 25.99 -7.70
N LEU A 530 8.89 27.08 -7.28
CA LEU A 530 9.84 27.08 -6.18
C LEU A 530 9.11 27.26 -4.84
N PHE A 531 9.15 26.24 -3.98
CA PHE A 531 8.65 26.39 -2.60
C PHE A 531 9.77 26.85 -1.67
N SER A 532 9.53 27.98 -0.99
CA SER A 532 10.45 28.57 -0.01
C SER A 532 10.30 27.99 1.41
N HIS A 533 9.26 27.17 1.64
CA HIS A 533 8.99 26.51 2.91
C HIS A 533 8.32 25.15 2.65
N GLN A 534 8.85 24.06 3.21
CA GLN A 534 8.08 22.82 3.32
C GLN A 534 7.02 22.97 4.42
N PRO A 535 5.84 22.35 4.30
CA PRO A 535 4.90 22.28 5.41
C PRO A 535 5.61 21.67 6.62
N ARG A 536 5.61 22.36 7.77
CA ARG A 536 6.02 21.74 9.04
C ARG A 536 5.10 20.55 9.28
N VAL A 537 5.63 19.33 9.26
CA VAL A 537 4.98 18.18 9.87
C VAL A 537 5.04 18.44 11.37
N GLY A 538 3.96 19.01 11.92
CA GLY A 538 3.94 19.51 13.28
C GLY A 538 3.80 18.39 14.30
N GLU A 539 4.63 18.42 15.33
CA GLU A 539 4.15 18.06 16.67
C GLU A 539 3.15 19.16 17.09
N ASN A 540 1.87 18.82 16.99
CA ASN A 540 0.68 19.59 17.37
C ASN A 540 0.37 20.90 16.64
N SER A 541 -0.66 20.83 15.80
CA SER A 541 -1.45 21.94 15.30
C SER A 541 -2.21 22.66 16.43
N ALA A 542 -1.62 23.74 16.95
CA ALA A 542 -2.34 24.91 17.45
C ALA A 542 -1.55 26.17 17.03
N TRP A 543 -2.25 27.11 16.40
CA TRP A 543 -1.69 28.19 15.58
C TRP A 543 -1.31 29.48 16.37
N ARG A 544 -0.13 30.07 16.02
CA ARG A 544 0.37 31.49 16.14
C ARG A 544 0.99 31.99 17.49
N PRO A 545 1.88 33.02 17.50
CA PRO A 545 2.92 33.45 16.53
C PRO A 545 4.29 33.94 17.15
N ILE A 546 5.34 34.07 16.31
CA ILE A 546 6.57 34.91 16.42
C ILE A 546 7.67 34.55 17.46
N THR A 547 8.71 33.83 17.01
CA THR A 547 10.13 34.25 16.83
C THR A 547 11.00 32.99 16.62
N ALA A 548 11.89 33.02 15.63
CA ALA A 548 12.93 32.00 15.39
C ALA A 548 13.99 32.02 16.52
N PRO A 549 14.85 30.99 16.72
CA PRO A 549 15.24 29.96 15.74
C PRO A 549 15.33 28.48 16.22
N SER A 550 15.44 27.62 15.20
CA SER A 550 15.94 26.23 15.16
C SER A 550 15.11 25.08 15.74
N TRP A 551 14.58 24.23 14.84
CA TRP A 551 14.20 22.83 15.04
C TRP A 551 14.76 21.96 13.88
N PRO A 552 15.31 20.75 14.13
CA PRO A 552 15.88 19.88 13.10
C PRO A 552 15.01 18.65 12.76
N MET A 553 14.78 18.38 11.45
CA MET A 553 14.64 17.09 10.72
C MET A 553 14.07 17.43 9.31
N CYS A 554 14.46 16.83 8.18
CA CYS A 554 14.94 15.49 7.87
C CYS A 554 16.11 15.53 6.86
N SER A 555 17.33 15.17 7.29
CA SER A 555 18.51 15.04 6.44
C SER A 555 18.98 13.57 6.27
N ILE A 556 18.14 12.60 6.62
CA ILE A 556 18.55 11.19 6.72
C ILE A 556 18.22 10.36 5.48
N CYS A 557 17.26 10.74 4.63
CA CYS A 557 17.10 10.08 3.32
C CYS A 557 18.17 10.51 2.30
N TRP A 558 18.71 11.72 2.41
CA TRP A 558 19.71 12.21 1.45
C TRP A 558 21.16 11.79 1.79
N ARG A 559 21.50 11.69 3.08
CA ARG A 559 22.88 11.36 3.49
C ARG A 559 23.23 9.86 3.42
N ALA A 560 22.24 8.98 3.28
CA ALA A 560 22.47 7.54 3.12
C ALA A 560 22.85 7.16 1.68
N LEU A 561 22.33 7.85 0.65
CA LEU A 561 22.67 7.55 -0.75
C LEU A 561 23.99 8.18 -1.23
N PHE A 562 24.44 9.31 -0.65
CA PHE A 562 25.64 10.03 -1.12
C PHE A 562 26.92 9.83 -0.29
N ARG A 563 26.98 8.82 0.60
CA ARG A 563 28.21 8.51 1.36
C ARG A 563 29.01 7.29 0.88
N THR A 564 28.59 6.60 -0.18
CA THR A 564 29.30 5.38 -0.66
C THR A 564 30.16 5.58 -1.90
N THR A 565 30.28 6.79 -2.47
CA THR A 565 31.21 7.06 -3.58
C THR A 565 32.31 8.07 -3.18
N LYS A 566 33.18 7.63 -2.27
CA LYS A 566 34.60 8.03 -2.34
C LYS A 566 35.45 6.79 -2.50
N TRP A 567 35.72 6.48 -3.76
CA TRP A 567 36.85 5.67 -4.20
C TRP A 567 38.12 6.15 -3.48
N ALA A 568 38.66 5.30 -2.60
CA ALA A 568 39.97 5.50 -2.01
C ALA A 568 40.96 4.58 -2.73
N TRP A 569 41.79 5.17 -3.59
CA TRP A 569 43.04 4.57 -4.01
C TRP A 569 44.00 4.50 -2.82
N LEU A 570 44.67 3.36 -2.66
CA LEU A 570 45.72 3.09 -1.70
C LEU A 570 46.84 4.16 -1.73
N SER A 571 47.32 4.57 -0.55
CA SER A 571 48.75 4.82 -0.24
C SER A 571 48.99 5.09 1.25
N ILE A 572 49.27 4.00 1.98
CA ILE A 572 50.26 3.76 3.05
C ILE A 572 51.09 4.97 3.62
N LEU A 573 50.99 5.17 4.96
CA LEU A 573 51.93 5.75 5.98
C LEU A 573 51.91 7.28 6.37
N PRO A 574 52.30 7.64 7.63
CA PRO A 574 51.59 8.58 8.53
C PRO A 574 52.29 9.96 8.75
N PRO A 575 51.70 10.92 9.51
CA PRO A 575 52.09 12.32 9.48
C PRO A 575 53.18 12.68 10.51
N GLY A 576 54.16 13.49 10.10
CA GLY A 576 55.08 14.16 11.02
C GLY A 576 56.25 14.89 10.36
N SER A 577 56.20 16.23 10.39
CA SER A 577 57.31 17.21 10.35
C SER A 577 58.20 17.32 9.10
N TYR A 578 58.33 18.53 8.54
CA TYR A 578 59.56 19.36 8.52
C TYR A 578 59.34 20.66 7.65
N TRP A 579 59.47 21.82 8.30
CA TRP A 579 60.02 23.13 7.87
C TRP A 579 59.43 24.08 6.79
N ARG A 580 59.18 25.31 7.29
CA ARG A 580 59.36 26.65 6.70
C ARG A 580 60.20 26.73 5.41
N SER A 581 59.75 27.50 4.41
CA SER A 581 60.20 28.89 4.18
C SER A 581 59.79 29.48 2.81
N ARG A 582 59.39 30.76 2.86
CA ARG A 582 59.52 31.85 1.86
C ARG A 582 58.86 31.72 0.47
N MET A 583 57.80 32.51 0.29
CA MET A 583 57.49 33.16 -0.99
C MET A 583 58.47 34.31 -1.28
N PRO A 584 58.60 34.69 -2.56
CA PRO A 584 58.62 36.09 -2.92
C PRO A 584 57.54 36.44 -3.97
N THR A 585 56.86 37.55 -3.68
CA THR A 585 56.07 38.38 -4.60
C THR A 585 56.94 38.94 -5.74
N VAL A 586 56.39 39.04 -6.95
CA VAL A 586 56.91 39.90 -8.02
C VAL A 586 55.79 40.75 -8.61
N THR A 587 56.07 42.04 -8.67
CA THR A 587 55.27 43.16 -9.17
C THR A 587 55.45 43.38 -10.69
N SER A 588 54.49 44.13 -11.24
CA SER A 588 54.35 44.61 -12.62
C SER A 588 55.56 45.32 -13.24
N SER A 589 55.73 45.19 -14.56
CA SER A 589 56.24 46.28 -15.42
C SER A 589 55.68 46.20 -16.85
N GLN A 590 55.54 47.37 -17.47
CA GLN A 590 54.85 47.66 -18.73
C GLN A 590 55.69 47.43 -20.00
N ALA A 591 54.96 47.39 -21.12
CA ALA A 591 55.28 47.90 -22.47
C ALA A 591 56.11 47.03 -23.43
N THR A 592 55.51 46.61 -24.56
CA THR A 592 55.66 47.24 -25.89
C THR A 592 54.83 46.53 -26.98
N ARG A 593 54.60 47.23 -28.10
CA ARG A 593 53.60 47.04 -29.16
C ARG A 593 53.99 46.04 -30.29
N SER A 594 52.97 45.34 -30.82
CA SER A 594 52.63 45.07 -32.25
C SER A 594 53.54 44.16 -33.12
N PRO A 595 53.10 43.73 -34.35
CA PRO A 595 52.04 42.75 -34.67
C PRO A 595 52.46 41.72 -35.77
N LEU A 596 51.50 40.94 -36.28
CA LEU A 596 51.40 40.26 -37.61
C LEU A 596 51.75 38.75 -37.76
N THR A 597 50.74 38.04 -38.32
CA THR A 597 50.75 36.94 -39.32
C THR A 597 51.51 35.65 -38.98
N THR A 598 50.97 34.45 -39.18
CA THR A 598 50.06 33.91 -40.22
C THR A 598 49.04 32.94 -39.66
#